data_AF-A0A8C9I8S4-F1
#
_entry.id   AF-A0A8C9I8S4-F1
#
_cell.length_a   1.000
_cell.length_b   1.000
_cell.length_c   1.000
_cell.angle_alpha   90.00
_cell.angle_beta   90.00
_cell.angle_gamma   90.00
#
_symmetry.space_group_name_H-M   'P 1'
#
loop_
_entity.id
_entity.type
_entity.pdbx_description
1 polymer ?
#
loop_
_entity_poly.entity_id
_entity_poly.type
_entity_poly.pdbx_seq_one_letter_code
_entity_poly.pdbx_strand_id
1 'polypeptide(L)'
;MAVAVAPWGRQWEEARALGRAVRMLQRLEEQCGDPRLSLSPPSLRDLLPRTAQLLREVARDRRAAGGGGPGGPGGSRDFLLVYLANLEAKSRQVGALLPPRGRRGANDELFRAGSRLRRQLAKLAIIFSHMHAELHALFPGGKYCGHVYQLTKAPAHIFWRERCGARCVLPWAEFESLLGTCHPVEPGCTALALRTTIDLTCSGHVSIFEFDVFTRLFQVREGQGWEPDLGPGGRRGLKPGLQGLREEGLGPGLLGLREEGLGPGLRGWGPRLQGLREERAGGLDSWV
;
A
#
# COMPACT_ATOMS: atom_id res chain seq x y z
N MET A 1 5.52 33.83 14.53
CA MET A 1 5.21 34.45 13.23
C MET A 1 5.54 33.46 12.13
N ALA A 2 4.54 32.95 11.41
CA ALA A 2 4.77 32.05 10.27
C ALA A 2 5.13 32.89 9.05
N VAL A 3 6.36 32.78 8.56
CA VAL A 3 6.77 33.39 7.30
C VAL A 3 5.98 32.71 6.19
N ALA A 4 5.00 33.42 5.64
CA ALA A 4 4.22 32.95 4.51
C ALA A 4 5.16 32.83 3.30
N VAL A 5 5.70 31.63 3.08
CA VAL A 5 6.49 31.32 1.88
C VAL A 5 5.65 31.67 0.66
N ALA A 6 6.13 32.58 -0.18
CA ALA A 6 5.40 33.01 -1.37
C ALA A 6 4.98 31.79 -2.21
N PRO A 7 3.81 31.81 -2.88
CA PRO A 7 3.31 30.69 -3.69
C PRO A 7 4.36 30.15 -4.68
N TRP A 8 5.15 31.07 -5.23
CA TRP A 8 6.27 30.81 -6.14
C TRP A 8 7.44 30.04 -5.49
N GLY A 9 7.76 30.34 -4.23
CA GLY A 9 8.79 29.62 -3.47
C GLY A 9 8.40 28.15 -3.23
N ARG A 10 7.11 27.91 -2.93
CA ARG A 10 6.58 26.56 -2.71
C ARG A 10 6.54 25.71 -3.98
N GLN A 11 6.21 26.30 -5.13
CA GLN A 11 6.21 25.58 -6.42
C GLN A 11 7.62 25.14 -6.81
N TRP A 12 8.62 25.99 -6.54
CA TRP A 12 10.01 25.72 -6.83
C TRP A 12 10.61 24.61 -5.95
N GLU A 13 10.23 24.54 -4.67
CA GLU A 13 10.63 23.47 -3.76
C GLU A 13 10.15 22.10 -4.23
N GLU A 14 8.91 22.01 -4.67
CA GLU A 14 8.31 20.77 -5.15
C GLU A 14 8.92 20.35 -6.50
N ALA A 15 9.12 21.29 -7.43
CA ALA A 15 9.83 21.02 -8.68
C ALA A 15 11.27 20.52 -8.43
N ARG A 16 11.96 21.08 -7.43
CA ARG A 16 13.27 20.61 -6.97
C ARG A 16 13.18 19.20 -6.37
N ALA A 17 12.17 18.92 -5.56
CA ALA A 17 11.95 17.61 -4.94
C ALA A 17 11.72 16.52 -6.00
N LEU A 18 10.83 16.77 -6.97
CA LEU A 18 10.61 15.90 -8.12
C LEU A 18 11.91 15.65 -8.89
N GLY A 19 12.68 16.72 -9.18
CA GLY A 19 13.97 16.60 -9.85
C GLY A 19 15.01 15.79 -9.06
N ARG A 20 15.05 15.92 -7.73
CA ARG A 20 15.92 15.10 -6.86
C ARG A 20 15.53 13.63 -6.91
N ALA A 21 14.23 13.33 -6.85
CA ALA A 21 13.71 11.97 -6.90
C ALA A 21 14.02 11.29 -8.24
N VAL A 22 13.81 11.98 -9.37
CA VAL A 22 14.18 11.46 -10.70
C VAL A 22 15.66 11.10 -10.77
N ARG A 23 16.55 11.99 -10.31
CA ARG A 23 17.99 11.70 -10.30
C ARG A 23 18.34 10.53 -9.37
N MET A 24 17.65 10.40 -8.23
CA MET A 24 17.84 9.28 -7.31
C MET A 24 17.45 7.95 -7.96
N LEU A 25 16.31 7.89 -8.67
CA LEU A 25 15.87 6.68 -9.36
C LEU A 25 16.83 6.27 -10.47
N GLN A 26 17.32 7.21 -11.28
CA GLN A 26 18.35 6.94 -12.29
C GLN A 26 19.62 6.39 -11.64
N ARG A 27 20.01 6.96 -10.50
CA ARG A 27 21.18 6.49 -9.77
C ARG A 27 21.04 5.07 -9.21
N LEU A 28 19.81 4.70 -8.83
CA LEU A 28 19.46 3.38 -8.32
C LEU A 28 19.35 2.36 -9.47
N GLU A 29 18.85 2.78 -10.63
CA GLU A 29 18.80 1.98 -11.85
C GLU A 29 20.20 1.51 -12.28
N GLU A 30 21.21 2.39 -12.20
CA GLU A 30 22.62 2.03 -12.46
C GLU A 30 23.14 0.94 -11.51
N GLN A 31 22.59 0.82 -10.29
CA GLN A 31 22.95 -0.23 -9.32
C GLN A 31 22.20 -1.55 -9.59
N CYS A 32 21.08 -1.50 -10.30
CA CYS A 32 20.28 -2.66 -10.71
C CYS A 32 20.83 -3.36 -11.98
N GLY A 33 22.11 -3.18 -12.31
CA GLY A 33 22.72 -3.68 -13.54
C GLY A 33 22.94 -5.20 -13.62
N ASP A 34 22.78 -5.95 -12.52
CA ASP A 34 22.91 -7.41 -12.52
C ASP A 34 21.70 -8.06 -13.24
N PRO A 35 21.90 -8.81 -14.35
CA PRO A 35 20.82 -9.46 -15.09
C PRO A 35 19.95 -10.40 -14.24
N ARG A 36 20.47 -10.93 -13.14
CA ARG A 36 19.73 -11.81 -12.23
C ARG A 36 18.61 -11.06 -11.48
N LEU A 37 18.65 -9.73 -11.43
CA LEU A 37 17.61 -8.89 -10.81
C LEU A 37 16.36 -8.71 -11.68
N SER A 38 16.43 -9.06 -12.98
CA SER A 38 15.28 -9.01 -13.90
C SER A 38 14.46 -10.31 -13.97
N LEU A 39 14.81 -11.33 -13.19
CA LEU A 39 14.25 -12.68 -13.34
C LEU A 39 12.85 -12.89 -12.74
N SER A 40 12.26 -11.92 -12.03
CA SER A 40 10.91 -12.06 -11.46
C SER A 40 10.16 -10.74 -11.46
N PRO A 41 8.93 -10.69 -12.03
CA PRO A 41 8.03 -9.57 -11.81
C PRO A 41 7.59 -9.50 -10.34
N PRO A 42 7.42 -8.31 -9.76
CA PRO A 42 7.76 -7.00 -10.34
C PRO A 42 9.27 -6.77 -10.39
N SER A 43 9.81 -6.33 -11.53
CA SER A 43 11.24 -6.02 -11.66
C SER A 43 11.53 -4.55 -11.39
N LEU A 44 12.44 -4.29 -10.44
CA LEU A 44 12.93 -2.94 -10.17
C LEU A 44 13.61 -2.31 -11.41
N ARG A 45 14.26 -3.12 -12.25
CA ARG A 45 14.92 -2.63 -13.46
C ARG A 45 13.94 -1.98 -14.43
N ASP A 46 12.71 -2.47 -14.51
CA ASP A 46 11.66 -1.90 -15.36
C ASP A 46 10.88 -0.79 -14.65
N LEU A 47 10.64 -0.95 -13.34
CA LEU A 47 9.83 -0.02 -12.55
C LEU A 47 10.52 1.32 -12.30
N LEU A 48 11.83 1.33 -12.04
CA LEU A 48 12.60 2.55 -11.75
C LEU A 48 12.56 3.55 -12.91
N PRO A 49 12.90 3.19 -14.17
CA PRO A 49 12.85 4.13 -15.29
C PRO A 49 11.42 4.57 -15.62
N ARG A 50 10.43 3.67 -15.52
CA ARG A 50 9.01 4.02 -15.70
C ARG A 50 8.52 5.03 -14.68
N THR A 51 8.86 4.84 -13.41
CA THR A 51 8.52 5.78 -12.33
C THR A 51 9.24 7.11 -12.50
N ALA A 52 10.52 7.09 -12.89
CA ALA A 52 11.27 8.31 -13.19
C ALA A 52 10.66 9.10 -14.35
N GLN A 53 10.21 8.41 -15.39
CA GLN A 53 9.54 9.03 -16.53
C GLN A 53 8.21 9.69 -16.12
N LEU A 54 7.38 8.98 -15.37
CA LEU A 54 6.12 9.53 -14.85
C LEU A 54 6.35 10.76 -13.95
N LEU A 55 7.38 10.73 -13.10
CA LEU A 55 7.75 11.91 -12.28
C LEU A 55 8.21 13.10 -13.12
N ARG A 56 8.84 12.88 -14.29
CA ARG A 56 9.17 13.96 -15.23
C ARG A 56 7.91 14.56 -15.85
N GLU A 57 6.93 13.74 -16.18
CA GLU A 57 5.63 14.19 -16.71
C GLU A 57 4.87 15.01 -15.66
N VAL A 58 4.80 14.52 -14.41
CA VAL A 58 4.24 15.29 -13.28
C VAL A 58 4.97 16.63 -13.11
N ALA A 59 6.30 16.62 -13.15
CA ALA A 59 7.08 17.85 -13.02
C ALA A 59 6.87 18.84 -14.17
N ARG A 60 6.59 18.36 -15.39
CA ARG A 60 6.27 19.22 -16.55
C ARG A 60 4.88 19.82 -16.40
N ASP A 61 3.88 18.99 -16.13
CA ASP A 61 2.49 19.43 -15.99
C ASP A 61 2.35 20.44 -14.84
N ARG A 62 2.98 20.20 -13.70
CA ARG A 62 2.94 21.11 -12.56
C ARG A 62 3.65 22.45 -12.74
N ARG A 63 4.64 22.51 -13.65
CA ARG A 63 5.22 23.78 -14.09
C ARG A 63 4.26 24.52 -15.01
N ALA A 64 3.63 23.81 -15.95
CA ALA A 64 2.72 24.38 -16.94
C ALA A 64 1.39 24.87 -16.32
N ALA A 65 0.82 24.10 -15.39
CA ALA A 65 -0.47 24.39 -14.76
C ALA A 65 -0.41 25.52 -13.71
N GLY A 66 0.74 26.14 -13.46
CA GLY A 66 0.88 27.22 -12.47
C GLY A 66 0.50 26.82 -11.04
N GLY A 67 0.48 25.52 -10.71
CA GLY A 67 -0.01 25.00 -9.43
C GLY A 67 -1.50 24.62 -9.40
N GLY A 68 -2.18 24.61 -10.56
CA GLY A 68 -3.61 24.32 -10.71
C GLY A 68 -4.01 22.87 -10.38
N GLY A 69 -4.27 22.63 -9.11
CA GLY A 69 -5.13 21.57 -8.59
C GLY A 69 -5.75 22.06 -7.29
N PRO A 70 -6.83 21.45 -6.77
CA PRO A 70 -7.40 21.87 -5.49
C PRO A 70 -6.30 21.85 -4.41
N GLY A 71 -5.91 23.05 -3.95
CA GLY A 71 -4.79 23.28 -3.03
C GLY A 71 -5.14 23.05 -1.57
N GLY A 72 -6.16 22.25 -1.30
CA GLY A 72 -6.60 21.90 0.05
C GLY A 72 -5.79 20.76 0.67
N PRO A 73 -5.90 20.54 2.00
CA PRO A 73 -5.29 19.41 2.69
C PRO A 73 -5.66 18.08 2.02
N GLY A 74 -4.70 17.17 1.86
CA GLY A 74 -4.89 15.88 1.20
C GLY A 74 -5.02 15.96 -0.33
N GLY A 75 -4.72 17.13 -0.93
CA GLY A 75 -4.67 17.34 -2.38
C GLY A 75 -3.37 16.84 -3.03
N SER A 76 -3.16 17.23 -4.30
CA SER A 76 -2.02 16.79 -5.11
C SER A 76 -0.65 17.04 -4.45
N ARG A 77 -0.48 18.19 -3.80
CA ARG A 77 0.76 18.59 -3.15
C ARG A 77 1.09 17.71 -1.94
N ASP A 78 0.10 17.48 -1.08
CA ASP A 78 0.29 16.68 0.14
C ASP A 78 0.59 15.23 -0.21
N PHE A 79 -0.11 14.70 -1.22
CA PHE A 79 0.22 13.40 -1.81
C PHE A 79 1.67 13.37 -2.30
N LEU A 80 2.10 14.33 -3.11
CA LEU A 80 3.47 14.35 -3.64
C LEU A 80 4.52 14.45 -2.52
N LEU A 81 4.25 15.20 -1.46
CA LEU A 81 5.16 15.31 -0.31
C LEU A 81 5.34 13.95 0.37
N VAL A 82 4.24 13.26 0.68
CA VAL A 82 4.25 11.92 1.28
C VAL A 82 4.91 10.91 0.35
N TYR A 83 4.52 10.91 -0.92
CA TYR A 83 5.02 10.00 -1.95
C TYR A 83 6.53 10.14 -2.15
N LEU A 84 7.04 11.37 -2.28
CA LEU A 84 8.47 11.61 -2.51
C LEU A 84 9.32 11.26 -1.28
N ALA A 85 8.84 11.56 -0.07
CA ALA A 85 9.51 11.14 1.16
C ALA A 85 9.55 9.61 1.28
N ASN A 86 8.44 8.94 0.98
CA ASN A 86 8.37 7.48 0.99
C ASN A 86 9.29 6.86 -0.08
N LEU A 87 9.31 7.43 -1.29
CA LEU A 87 10.16 6.97 -2.39
C LEU A 87 11.63 7.07 -2.02
N GLU A 88 12.05 8.17 -1.40
CA GLU A 88 13.41 8.33 -0.91
C GLU A 88 13.77 7.28 0.15
N ALA A 89 12.88 7.04 1.12
CA ALA A 89 13.08 6.01 2.14
C ALA A 89 13.21 4.60 1.53
N LYS A 90 12.31 4.22 0.62
CA LYS A 90 12.34 2.91 -0.05
C LYS A 90 13.54 2.77 -0.98
N SER A 91 13.93 3.82 -1.70
CA SER A 91 15.15 3.82 -2.53
C SER A 91 16.42 3.64 -1.70
N ARG A 92 16.51 4.24 -0.50
CA ARG A 92 17.64 4.00 0.41
C ARG A 92 17.69 2.55 0.89
N GLN A 93 16.54 1.93 1.19
CA GLN A 93 16.48 0.52 1.57
C GLN A 93 16.96 -0.40 0.43
N VAL A 94 16.54 -0.15 -0.82
CA VAL A 94 17.05 -0.90 -1.97
C VAL A 94 18.55 -0.67 -2.16
N GLY A 95 19.02 0.58 -2.09
CA GLY A 95 20.43 0.91 -2.24
C GLY A 95 21.33 0.28 -1.16
N ALA A 96 20.81 0.03 0.04
CA ALA A 96 21.52 -0.70 1.09
C ALA A 96 21.61 -2.21 0.85
N LEU A 97 20.69 -2.78 0.06
CA LEU A 97 20.71 -4.19 -0.32
C LEU A 97 21.58 -4.44 -1.56
N LEU A 98 21.68 -3.45 -2.44
CA LEU A 98 22.42 -3.55 -3.69
C LEU A 98 23.92 -3.29 -3.49
N PRO A 99 24.79 -3.86 -4.36
CA PRO A 99 26.21 -3.57 -4.31
C PRO A 99 26.49 -2.08 -4.56
N PRO A 100 27.56 -1.52 -3.95
CA PRO A 100 28.01 -0.17 -4.25
C PRO A 100 28.31 0.03 -5.74
N ARG A 101 28.14 1.27 -6.21
CA ARG A 101 28.42 1.66 -7.59
C ARG A 101 29.78 1.16 -8.06
N GLY A 102 29.82 0.50 -9.21
CA GLY A 102 31.06 0.00 -9.83
C GLY A 102 31.45 -1.42 -9.43
N ARG A 103 30.80 -2.05 -8.44
CA ARG A 103 31.02 -3.47 -8.10
C ARG A 103 29.96 -4.33 -8.79
N ARG A 104 30.37 -5.18 -9.73
CA ARG A 104 29.46 -6.01 -10.55
C ARG A 104 28.87 -7.24 -9.84
N GLY A 105 29.49 -7.69 -8.74
CA GLY A 105 29.00 -8.83 -7.97
C GLY A 105 28.00 -8.39 -6.91
N ALA A 106 26.71 -8.59 -7.16
CA ALA A 106 25.70 -8.55 -6.11
C ALA A 106 25.90 -9.74 -5.14
N ASN A 107 25.59 -9.53 -3.85
CA ASN A 107 25.67 -10.59 -2.84
C ASN A 107 24.88 -11.81 -3.31
N ASP A 108 25.50 -12.99 -3.40
CA ASP A 108 24.84 -14.21 -3.89
C ASP A 108 23.62 -14.61 -3.04
N GLU A 109 23.56 -14.16 -1.79
CA GLU A 109 22.36 -14.30 -0.97
C GLU A 109 21.14 -13.56 -1.53
N LEU A 110 21.30 -12.50 -2.33
CA LEU A 110 20.17 -11.83 -3.00
C LEU A 110 19.45 -12.75 -4.00
N PHE A 111 20.16 -13.75 -4.54
CA PHE A 111 19.62 -14.67 -5.55
C PHE A 111 19.30 -16.05 -4.97
N ARG A 112 19.92 -16.42 -3.84
CA ARG A 112 19.63 -17.68 -3.13
C ARG A 112 18.16 -17.77 -2.76
N ALA A 113 17.48 -18.82 -3.24
CA ALA A 113 16.09 -19.10 -2.91
C ALA A 113 15.92 -19.26 -1.38
N GLY A 114 14.85 -18.68 -0.83
CA GLY A 114 14.58 -18.73 0.61
C GLY A 114 15.47 -17.85 1.49
N SER A 115 16.38 -17.05 0.92
CA SER A 115 17.19 -16.11 1.72
C SER A 115 16.35 -14.93 2.23
N ARG A 116 16.79 -14.35 3.36
CA ARG A 116 16.18 -13.12 3.90
C ARG A 116 16.33 -11.94 2.93
N LEU A 117 17.50 -11.78 2.33
CA LEU A 117 17.80 -10.67 1.40
C LEU A 117 16.96 -10.75 0.12
N ARG A 118 16.77 -11.95 -0.44
CA ARG A 118 15.89 -12.15 -1.61
C ARG A 118 14.44 -11.82 -1.29
N ARG A 119 13.92 -12.28 -0.14
CA ARG A 119 12.56 -11.93 0.31
C ARG A 119 12.40 -10.43 0.53
N GLN A 120 13.39 -9.78 1.13
CA GLN A 120 13.36 -8.33 1.37
C GLN A 120 13.38 -7.54 0.06
N LEU A 121 14.22 -7.94 -0.89
CA LEU A 121 14.25 -7.34 -2.22
C LEU A 121 12.93 -7.53 -2.97
N ALA A 122 12.36 -8.74 -2.95
CA ALA A 122 11.07 -9.02 -3.56
C ALA A 122 9.95 -8.16 -2.96
N LYS A 123 9.92 -8.03 -1.63
CA LYS A 123 8.98 -7.15 -0.92
C LYS A 123 9.13 -5.70 -1.36
N LEU A 124 10.36 -5.19 -1.46
CA LEU A 124 10.61 -3.84 -1.95
C LEU A 124 10.16 -3.67 -3.40
N ALA A 125 10.42 -4.64 -4.27
CA ALA A 125 9.97 -4.59 -5.64
C ALA A 125 8.44 -4.52 -5.76
N ILE A 126 7.71 -5.26 -4.93
CA ILE A 126 6.25 -5.19 -4.81
C ILE A 126 5.81 -3.79 -4.37
N ILE A 127 6.45 -3.23 -3.34
CA ILE A 127 6.17 -1.86 -2.89
C ILE A 127 6.40 -0.85 -4.02
N PHE A 128 7.53 -0.92 -4.74
CA PHE A 128 7.80 -0.05 -5.88
C PHE A 128 6.75 -0.19 -6.99
N SER A 129 6.23 -1.40 -7.21
CA SER A 129 5.13 -1.64 -8.14
C SER A 129 3.85 -0.92 -7.71
N HIS A 130 3.50 -1.01 -6.43
CA HIS A 130 2.32 -0.31 -5.88
C HIS A 130 2.51 1.20 -5.91
N MET A 131 3.69 1.71 -5.56
CA MET A 131 4.00 3.14 -5.65
C MET A 131 3.88 3.65 -7.10
N HIS A 132 4.38 2.90 -8.08
CA HIS A 132 4.23 3.25 -9.49
C HIS A 132 2.76 3.27 -9.91
N ALA A 133 2.00 2.23 -9.56
CA ALA A 133 0.58 2.13 -9.89
C ALA A 133 -0.24 3.26 -9.24
N GLU A 134 0.04 3.59 -7.98
CA GLU A 134 -0.59 4.68 -7.25
C GLU A 134 -0.31 6.03 -7.92
N LEU A 135 0.96 6.33 -8.22
CA LEU A 135 1.32 7.57 -8.90
C LEU A 135 0.67 7.66 -10.29
N HIS A 136 0.63 6.55 -11.03
CA HIS A 136 0.00 6.50 -12.35
C HIS A 136 -1.51 6.69 -12.28
N ALA A 137 -2.16 6.12 -11.27
CA ALA A 137 -3.60 6.22 -11.08
C ALA A 137 -4.04 7.65 -10.66
N LEU A 138 -3.23 8.35 -9.88
CA LEU A 138 -3.52 9.71 -9.42
C LEU A 138 -2.98 10.81 -10.33
N PHE A 139 -1.97 10.50 -11.16
CA PHE A 139 -1.35 11.42 -12.12
C PHE A 139 -1.23 10.78 -13.52
N PRO A 140 -2.34 10.37 -14.17
CA PRO A 140 -2.30 9.81 -15.51
C PRO A 140 -1.68 10.81 -16.49
N GLY A 141 -0.59 10.40 -17.16
CA GLY A 141 0.18 11.28 -18.04
C GLY A 141 0.74 12.54 -17.35
N GLY A 142 0.97 12.48 -16.03
CA GLY A 142 1.45 13.57 -15.21
C GLY A 142 0.37 14.52 -14.65
N LYS A 143 -0.88 14.39 -15.08
CA LYS A 143 -1.99 15.30 -14.71
C LYS A 143 -2.72 14.81 -13.48
N TYR A 144 -2.84 15.65 -12.46
CA TYR A 144 -3.52 15.27 -11.22
C TYR A 144 -5.02 15.03 -11.41
N CYS A 145 -5.50 13.84 -11.06
CA CYS A 145 -6.91 13.48 -11.09
C CYS A 145 -7.45 12.91 -9.77
N GLY A 146 -6.69 12.94 -8.67
CA GLY A 146 -7.12 12.38 -7.38
C GLY A 146 -8.44 12.95 -6.85
N HIS A 147 -8.72 14.23 -7.13
CA HIS A 147 -9.97 14.89 -6.76
C HIS A 147 -11.20 14.35 -7.51
N VAL A 148 -11.03 13.79 -8.71
CA VAL A 148 -12.08 13.16 -9.53
C VAL A 148 -11.96 11.63 -9.61
N TYR A 149 -11.00 11.04 -8.90
CA TYR A 149 -10.78 9.60 -8.91
C TYR A 149 -12.05 8.83 -8.52
N GLN A 150 -12.43 7.85 -9.34
CA GLN A 150 -13.62 7.03 -9.13
C GLN A 150 -13.19 5.70 -8.54
N LEU A 151 -13.76 5.36 -7.38
CA LEU A 151 -13.58 4.03 -6.81
C LEU A 151 -14.40 3.04 -7.61
N THR A 152 -13.89 1.83 -7.75
CA THR A 152 -14.53 0.75 -8.49
C THR A 152 -15.84 0.32 -7.81
N LYS A 153 -15.91 0.43 -6.48
CA LYS A 153 -17.09 0.07 -5.68
C LYS A 153 -17.88 1.31 -5.30
N ALA A 154 -19.14 1.36 -5.71
CA ALA A 154 -20.02 2.49 -5.44
C ALA A 154 -20.21 2.78 -3.94
N PRO A 155 -20.44 1.79 -3.06
CA PRO A 155 -20.51 2.06 -1.61
C PRO A 155 -19.20 2.68 -1.09
N ALA A 156 -18.06 2.13 -1.49
CA ALA A 156 -16.75 2.61 -1.04
C ALA A 156 -16.47 4.02 -1.55
N HIS A 157 -16.92 4.31 -2.78
CA HIS A 157 -16.86 5.65 -3.35
C HIS A 157 -17.64 6.65 -2.51
N ILE A 158 -18.89 6.32 -2.14
CA ILE A 158 -19.74 7.17 -1.31
C ILE A 158 -19.08 7.42 0.04
N PHE A 159 -18.63 6.37 0.73
CA PHE A 159 -17.91 6.50 2.01
C PHE A 159 -16.72 7.46 1.90
N TRP A 160 -15.85 7.28 0.90
CA TRP A 160 -14.69 8.15 0.74
C TRP A 160 -15.11 9.60 0.47
N ARG A 161 -16.10 9.83 -0.40
CA ARG A 161 -16.54 11.19 -0.73
C ARG A 161 -17.24 11.88 0.44
N GLU A 162 -18.00 11.16 1.25
CA GLU A 162 -18.68 11.72 2.43
C GLU A 162 -17.73 12.01 3.59
N ARG A 163 -16.78 11.10 3.87
CA ARG A 163 -15.88 11.21 5.02
C ARG A 163 -14.57 11.94 4.70
N CYS A 164 -14.02 11.68 3.51
CA CYS A 164 -12.71 12.17 3.07
C CYS A 164 -12.83 13.34 2.08
N GLY A 165 -13.99 13.55 1.45
CA GLY A 165 -14.21 14.64 0.50
C GLY A 165 -13.41 14.50 -0.80
N ALA A 166 -12.80 15.61 -1.24
CA ALA A 166 -11.96 15.65 -2.45
C ALA A 166 -10.50 15.17 -2.22
N ARG A 167 -10.17 14.74 -1.00
CA ARG A 167 -8.82 14.33 -0.61
C ARG A 167 -8.43 13.02 -1.30
N CYS A 168 -7.17 12.90 -1.67
CA CYS A 168 -6.60 11.70 -2.29
C CYS A 168 -5.65 10.93 -1.37
N VAL A 169 -5.30 11.47 -0.21
CA VAL A 169 -4.43 10.84 0.79
C VAL A 169 -4.81 11.30 2.19
N LEU A 170 -4.71 10.38 3.16
CA LEU A 170 -4.94 10.64 4.59
C LEU A 170 -3.88 9.97 5.45
N PRO A 171 -3.51 10.54 6.62
CA PRO A 171 -2.73 9.81 7.62
C PRO A 171 -3.48 8.57 8.11
N TRP A 172 -2.77 7.47 8.38
CA TRP A 172 -3.39 6.23 8.86
C TRP A 172 -4.31 6.44 10.08
N ALA A 173 -3.86 7.22 11.07
CA ALA A 173 -4.63 7.46 12.29
C ALA A 173 -5.98 8.14 12.02
N GLU A 174 -6.04 9.06 11.05
CA GLU A 174 -7.29 9.69 10.64
C GLU A 174 -8.18 8.69 9.90
N PHE A 175 -7.61 7.94 8.94
CA PHE A 175 -8.35 6.93 8.19
C PHE A 175 -8.93 5.84 9.10
N GLU A 176 -8.16 5.35 10.07
CA GLU A 176 -8.60 4.36 11.07
C GLU A 176 -9.78 4.88 11.89
N SER A 177 -9.73 6.15 12.33
CA SER A 177 -10.83 6.77 13.05
C SER A 177 -12.11 6.90 12.20
N LEU A 178 -11.98 7.32 10.94
CA LEU A 178 -13.11 7.42 10.01
C LEU A 178 -13.72 6.05 9.71
N LEU A 179 -12.87 5.04 9.46
CA LEU A 179 -13.31 3.67 9.22
C LEU A 179 -14.00 3.10 10.45
N GLY A 180 -13.49 3.38 11.65
CA GLY A 180 -14.07 2.99 12.94
C GLY A 180 -15.52 3.42 13.15
N THR A 181 -15.95 4.51 12.49
CA THR A 181 -17.35 4.97 12.57
C THR A 181 -18.34 4.09 11.81
N CYS A 182 -17.85 3.31 10.84
CA CYS A 182 -18.65 2.42 10.00
C CYS A 182 -18.35 0.94 10.29
N HIS A 183 -17.11 0.63 10.64
CA HIS A 183 -16.60 -0.70 10.89
C HIS A 183 -15.79 -0.68 12.18
N PRO A 184 -16.31 -1.21 13.30
CA PRO A 184 -15.55 -1.30 14.54
C PRO A 184 -14.27 -2.11 14.29
N VAL A 185 -13.12 -1.45 14.40
CA VAL A 185 -11.82 -2.12 14.31
C VAL A 185 -11.33 -2.36 15.74
N GLU A 186 -11.08 -3.63 16.08
CA GLU A 186 -10.48 -3.97 17.36
C GLU A 186 -9.06 -3.37 17.45
N PRO A 187 -8.76 -2.61 18.52
CA PRO A 187 -7.42 -2.08 18.73
C PRO A 187 -6.38 -3.21 18.89
N GLY A 188 -5.13 -2.92 18.54
CA GLY A 188 -4.02 -3.85 18.72
C GLY A 188 -3.66 -4.61 17.44
N CYS A 189 -3.57 -5.95 17.52
CA CYS A 189 -3.09 -6.78 16.41
C CYS A 189 -4.00 -6.70 15.17
N THR A 190 -5.31 -6.58 15.38
CA THR A 190 -6.31 -6.49 14.29
C THR A 190 -6.15 -5.19 13.52
N ALA A 191 -6.06 -4.05 14.21
CA ALA A 191 -5.78 -2.75 13.58
C ALA A 191 -4.42 -2.73 12.84
N LEU A 192 -3.38 -3.35 13.41
CA LEU A 192 -2.08 -3.46 12.75
C LEU A 192 -2.15 -4.33 11.48
N ALA A 193 -2.85 -5.46 11.52
CA ALA A 193 -3.05 -6.33 10.37
C ALA A 193 -3.80 -5.60 9.26
N LEU A 194 -4.87 -4.87 9.62
CA LEU A 194 -5.62 -4.03 8.69
C LEU A 194 -4.73 -2.97 8.05
N ARG A 195 -3.93 -2.25 8.84
CA ARG A 195 -2.95 -1.29 8.33
C ARG A 195 -2.00 -1.91 7.33
N THR A 196 -1.39 -3.05 7.67
CA THR A 196 -0.45 -3.72 6.78
C THR A 196 -1.07 -4.25 5.49
N THR A 197 -2.40 -4.40 5.47
CA THR A 197 -3.16 -4.86 4.31
C THR A 197 -3.56 -3.69 3.39
N ILE A 198 -3.88 -2.53 3.97
CA ILE A 198 -4.30 -1.33 3.22
C ILE A 198 -3.10 -0.49 2.76
N ASP A 199 -2.11 -0.26 3.62
CA ASP A 199 -0.91 0.56 3.35
C ASP A 199 0.10 -0.19 2.47
N LEU A 200 -0.28 -0.41 1.20
CA LEU A 200 0.49 -1.16 0.20
C LEU A 200 1.84 -0.52 -0.08
N THR A 201 1.91 0.81 -0.04
CA THR A 201 3.15 1.58 -0.24
C THR A 201 4.01 1.68 1.02
N CYS A 202 3.51 1.23 2.16
CA CYS A 202 4.15 1.32 3.48
C CYS A 202 4.59 2.76 3.79
N SER A 203 3.71 3.72 3.53
CA SER A 203 3.93 5.17 3.69
C SER A 203 3.42 5.71 5.04
N GLY A 204 2.64 4.91 5.78
CA GLY A 204 1.91 5.36 6.97
C GLY A 204 0.72 6.26 6.67
N HIS A 205 0.37 6.39 5.39
CA HIS A 205 -0.80 7.07 4.88
C HIS A 205 -1.64 6.08 4.08
N VAL A 206 -2.89 6.45 3.82
CA VAL A 206 -3.79 5.69 2.95
C VAL A 206 -4.22 6.61 1.83
N SER A 207 -3.91 6.23 0.59
CA SER A 207 -4.43 6.93 -0.57
C SER A 207 -5.79 6.39 -1.01
N ILE A 208 -6.52 7.22 -1.78
CA ILE A 208 -7.78 6.81 -2.40
C ILE A 208 -7.59 5.60 -3.33
N PHE A 209 -6.40 5.45 -3.92
CA PHE A 209 -6.02 4.30 -4.74
C PHE A 209 -5.82 3.05 -3.88
N GLU A 210 -5.08 3.14 -2.77
CA GLU A 210 -4.88 2.00 -1.85
C GLU A 210 -6.22 1.50 -1.28
N PHE A 211 -7.12 2.42 -0.96
CA PHE A 211 -8.46 2.08 -0.51
C PHE A 211 -9.32 1.42 -1.60
N ASP A 212 -9.24 1.89 -2.86
CA ASP A 212 -9.89 1.23 -3.99
C ASP A 212 -9.38 -0.20 -4.19
N VAL A 213 -8.06 -0.41 -4.14
CA VAL A 213 -7.46 -1.75 -4.24
C VAL A 213 -7.95 -2.65 -3.11
N PHE A 214 -7.94 -2.16 -1.87
CA PHE A 214 -8.40 -2.90 -0.71
C PHE A 214 -9.88 -3.33 -0.86
N THR A 215 -10.77 -2.38 -1.15
CA THR A 215 -12.22 -2.67 -1.24
C THR A 215 -12.58 -3.61 -2.38
N ARG A 216 -11.77 -3.67 -3.44
CA ARG A 216 -11.91 -4.66 -4.52
C ARG A 216 -11.45 -6.06 -4.12
N LEU A 217 -10.40 -6.17 -3.30
CA LEU A 217 -9.86 -7.46 -2.85
C LEU A 217 -10.76 -8.11 -1.80
N PHE A 218 -11.37 -7.30 -0.93
CA PHE A 218 -12.20 -7.75 0.19
C PHE A 218 -13.70 -7.58 -0.06
N GLN A 219 -14.11 -7.44 -1.33
CA GLN A 219 -15.53 -7.51 -1.68
C GLN A 219 -16.06 -8.91 -1.38
N VAL A 220 -17.24 -9.01 -0.79
CA VAL A 220 -17.92 -10.31 -0.74
C VAL A 220 -18.51 -10.58 -2.13
N ARG A 221 -18.34 -11.82 -2.59
CA ARG A 221 -18.87 -12.26 -3.88
C ARG A 221 -20.35 -12.56 -3.70
N GLU A 222 -21.21 -11.56 -3.82
CA GLU A 222 -22.64 -11.84 -4.03
C GLU A 222 -22.81 -12.67 -5.32
N GLY A 223 -23.46 -13.83 -5.20
CA GLY A 223 -23.84 -14.66 -6.35
C GLY A 223 -23.24 -16.07 -6.48
N GLN A 224 -22.57 -16.62 -5.46
CA GLN A 224 -22.49 -18.09 -5.33
C GLN A 224 -23.56 -18.51 -4.33
N GLY A 225 -24.70 -18.94 -4.85
CA GLY A 225 -25.86 -19.35 -4.06
C GLY A 225 -25.47 -20.40 -3.03
N TRP A 226 -25.74 -20.08 -1.76
CA TRP A 226 -26.03 -21.12 -0.79
C TRP A 226 -27.48 -21.54 -1.06
N GLU A 227 -27.70 -22.52 -1.94
CA GLU A 227 -28.95 -23.27 -1.83
C GLU A 227 -28.70 -24.34 -0.75
N PRO A 228 -29.40 -24.28 0.40
CA PRO A 228 -29.44 -25.44 1.27
C PRO A 228 -30.37 -26.45 0.59
N ASP A 229 -29.79 -27.42 -0.09
CA ASP A 229 -30.52 -28.59 -0.58
C ASP A 229 -31.00 -29.38 0.65
N LEU A 230 -32.16 -28.99 1.19
CA LEU A 230 -32.83 -29.64 2.32
C LEU A 230 -33.52 -30.91 1.81
N GLY A 231 -32.72 -31.92 1.50
CA GLY A 231 -33.19 -33.30 1.38
C GLY A 231 -33.69 -33.83 2.74
N PRO A 232 -34.80 -34.60 2.78
CA PRO A 232 -35.39 -35.02 4.03
C PRO A 232 -34.61 -36.19 4.64
N GLY A 233 -33.94 -35.91 5.75
CA GLY A 233 -33.45 -36.93 6.68
C GLY A 233 -31.94 -37.22 6.60
N GLY A 234 -31.22 -36.92 7.69
CA GLY A 234 -29.86 -37.40 7.87
C GLY A 234 -29.06 -36.62 8.91
N ARG A 235 -29.11 -37.06 10.16
CA ARG A 235 -28.19 -36.58 11.20
C ARG A 235 -26.75 -37.02 10.91
N ARG A 236 -25.84 -36.07 11.18
CA ARG A 236 -24.43 -36.20 11.58
C ARG A 236 -23.39 -36.59 10.53
N GLY A 237 -22.44 -35.68 10.40
CA GLY A 237 -21.08 -35.95 9.92
C GLY A 237 -20.41 -34.67 9.46
N LEU A 238 -19.86 -33.88 10.40
CA LEU A 238 -18.78 -32.93 10.08
C LEU A 238 -17.67 -33.74 9.40
N LYS A 239 -17.61 -33.73 8.07
CA LYS A 239 -16.47 -34.27 7.35
C LYS A 239 -15.35 -33.22 7.33
N PRO A 240 -14.12 -33.62 7.70
CA PRO A 240 -12.98 -32.71 7.80
C PRO A 240 -12.44 -32.42 6.39
N GLY A 241 -12.68 -31.20 5.91
CA GLY A 241 -12.11 -30.68 4.65
C GLY A 241 -11.09 -29.56 4.87
N LEU A 242 -10.59 -29.36 6.09
CA LEU A 242 -9.55 -28.37 6.43
C LEU A 242 -8.21 -29.04 6.79
N GLN A 243 -7.81 -30.05 6.01
CA GLN A 243 -6.41 -30.46 5.92
C GLN A 243 -6.00 -30.41 4.46
N GLY A 244 -5.65 -29.21 4.01
CA GLY A 244 -5.31 -28.99 2.60
C GLY A 244 -4.99 -27.55 2.23
N LEU A 245 -4.65 -26.67 3.17
CA LEU A 245 -3.96 -25.41 2.88
C LEU A 245 -2.77 -25.31 3.83
N ARG A 246 -1.81 -26.20 3.57
CA ARG A 246 -0.47 -26.18 4.14
C ARG A 246 0.29 -25.04 3.47
N GLU A 247 0.58 -24.00 4.25
CA GLU A 247 1.83 -23.24 4.32
C GLU A 247 2.58 -22.71 3.07
N GLU A 248 2.07 -22.76 1.85
CA GLU A 248 2.77 -22.14 0.71
C GLU A 248 1.90 -21.09 0.00
N GLY A 249 2.17 -19.81 0.24
CA GLY A 249 1.62 -18.75 -0.60
C GLY A 249 1.67 -17.32 -0.07
N LEU A 250 1.63 -17.10 1.24
CA LEU A 250 1.71 -15.77 1.84
C LEU A 250 2.44 -15.87 3.19
N GLY A 251 3.76 -15.95 3.14
CA GLY A 251 4.58 -16.00 4.34
C GLY A 251 4.44 -14.72 5.18
N PRO A 252 4.62 -14.80 6.51
CA PRO A 252 4.57 -13.67 7.45
C PRO A 252 5.76 -12.71 7.22
N GLY A 253 5.75 -11.98 6.11
CA GLY A 253 6.81 -11.07 5.69
C GLY A 253 6.51 -9.59 5.93
N LEU A 254 5.29 -9.24 6.34
CA LEU A 254 4.92 -7.86 6.65
C LEU A 254 5.30 -7.41 8.08
N LEU A 255 5.50 -8.35 9.01
CA LEU A 255 5.84 -8.07 10.42
C LEU A 255 7.34 -7.95 10.72
N GLY A 256 8.22 -8.47 9.85
CA GLY A 256 9.65 -8.65 10.15
C GLY A 256 10.58 -7.42 10.08
N LEU A 257 10.06 -6.19 10.06
CA LEU A 257 10.89 -4.97 10.13
C LEU A 257 10.39 -3.93 11.15
N ARG A 258 9.55 -4.33 12.12
CA ARG A 258 9.21 -3.46 13.25
C ARG A 258 9.57 -4.03 14.63
N GLU A 259 10.01 -5.28 14.72
CA GLU A 259 10.49 -5.84 15.98
C GLU A 259 12.02 -5.89 16.03
N GLU A 260 12.63 -4.79 16.44
CA GLU A 260 13.82 -4.88 17.28
C GLU A 260 13.56 -4.10 18.57
N GLY A 261 13.43 -4.85 19.65
CA GLY A 261 13.26 -4.34 21.01
C GLY A 261 11.92 -4.69 21.61
N LEU A 262 11.73 -5.95 22.01
CA LEU A 262 11.00 -6.38 23.21
C LEU A 262 11.29 -7.88 23.44
N GLY A 263 11.72 -8.22 24.66
CA GLY A 263 12.24 -9.54 25.03
C GLY A 263 11.18 -10.66 25.09
N PRO A 264 11.61 -11.92 25.33
CA PRO A 264 10.76 -13.09 25.16
C PRO A 264 9.78 -13.26 26.31
N GLY A 265 8.49 -13.20 26.00
CA GLY A 265 7.41 -13.44 26.95
C GLY A 265 6.26 -14.20 26.30
N LEU A 266 6.11 -15.46 26.75
CA LEU A 266 4.86 -16.20 26.90
C LEU A 266 4.37 -17.05 25.73
N ARG A 267 4.65 -18.34 25.92
CA ARG A 267 3.85 -19.49 25.45
C ARG A 267 2.47 -19.51 26.11
N GLY A 268 1.53 -20.13 25.42
CA GLY A 268 0.13 -20.31 25.82
C GLY A 268 -0.70 -19.23 25.14
N TRP A 269 -1.82 -19.50 24.48
CA TRP A 269 -2.94 -20.26 25.01
C TRP A 269 -3.80 -20.80 23.84
N GLY A 270 -4.31 -22.02 24.00
CA GLY A 270 -5.45 -22.56 23.26
C GLY A 270 -6.79 -22.19 23.93
N PRO A 271 -7.93 -22.67 23.39
CA PRO A 271 -9.12 -21.86 23.18
C PRO A 271 -10.18 -21.96 24.29
N ARG A 272 -10.95 -20.89 24.49
CA ARG A 272 -12.30 -20.94 25.09
C ARG A 272 -13.27 -20.07 24.30
N LEU A 273 -14.13 -20.74 23.54
CA LEU A 273 -15.43 -20.23 23.11
C LEU A 273 -16.47 -20.67 24.14
N GLN A 274 -17.25 -19.74 24.68
CA GLN A 274 -18.72 -19.80 24.74
C GLN A 274 -19.28 -18.70 25.64
N GLY A 275 -20.30 -18.00 25.12
CA GLY A 275 -21.27 -17.27 25.92
C GLY A 275 -21.13 -15.76 25.85
N LEU A 276 -21.69 -15.15 24.81
CA LEU A 276 -22.77 -14.17 24.96
C LEU A 276 -23.40 -13.90 23.59
N ARG A 277 -24.70 -14.17 23.55
CA ARG A 277 -25.60 -14.12 22.40
C ARG A 277 -26.29 -12.76 22.41
N GLU A 278 -26.46 -12.19 21.22
CA GLU A 278 -27.46 -11.17 20.83
C GLU A 278 -27.42 -9.80 21.53
N GLU A 279 -26.85 -8.82 20.84
CA GLU A 279 -27.63 -7.66 20.36
C GLU A 279 -27.13 -7.21 18.97
N ARG A 280 -28.09 -6.92 18.10
CA ARG A 280 -28.01 -6.33 16.74
C ARG A 280 -27.51 -4.87 16.84
N ALA A 281 -26.98 -4.17 15.83
CA ALA A 281 -26.81 -4.35 14.39
C ALA A 281 -25.69 -3.40 13.92
N GLY A 282 -25.01 -3.79 12.83
CA GLY A 282 -23.94 -3.02 12.18
C GLY A 282 -22.78 -3.90 11.74
N GLY A 283 -23.07 -5.13 11.29
CA GLY A 283 -22.07 -6.05 10.80
C GLY A 283 -21.53 -5.62 9.44
N LEU A 284 -20.32 -6.08 9.11
CA LEU A 284 -19.67 -5.99 7.80
C LEU A 284 -20.51 -6.50 6.62
N ASP A 285 -21.70 -7.04 6.89
CA ASP A 285 -22.68 -7.58 5.94
C ASP A 285 -23.42 -6.50 5.13
N SER A 286 -23.31 -5.20 5.45
CA SER A 286 -23.97 -4.14 4.66
C SER A 286 -23.12 -3.60 3.50
N TRP A 287 -21.96 -4.21 3.26
CA TRP A 287 -20.99 -3.86 2.20
C TRP A 287 -20.75 -5.01 1.22
N VAL A 288 -21.53 -6.06 1.42
CA VAL A 288 -21.54 -7.29 0.64
C VAL A 288 -22.61 -7.12 -0.42
#